data_AF-A0A944Z5C1-F1
#
_entry.id   AF-A0A944Z5C1-F1
#
_cell.length_a   1.000
_cell.length_b   1.000
_cell.length_c   1.000
_cell.angle_alpha   90.00
_cell.angle_beta   90.00
_cell.angle_gamma   90.00
#
_symmetry.space_group_name_H-M   'P 1'
#
loop_
_entity.id
_entity.type
_entity.pdbx_description
1 polymer ?
#
loop_
_entity_poly.entity_id
_entity_poly.type
_entity_poly.pdbx_seq_one_letter_code
_entity_poly.pdbx_strand_id
1 'polypeptide(L)'
;MATDKLQILSEHYSQTFDFLQTHLKKRDRLFMWVLLILVIMLFQVYTPSEASNLIAQLIEKKLEIKIQFNLFYIQSVIWFVLLAVVIKYFQSVIFIERQYSYLHSLEDLLSSEYEETAFIREGKSYLNHYPVFLNWASFLYTILFPAILAVITISKIVSEYIQYSFNEVLVWFNISIFIFIIISLGLYLYGIHSKPKTHNKTISADAKNRAAD
;
A
#
# COMPACT_ATOMS: atom_id res chain seq x y z
N MET A 1 25.71 5.37 -32.52
CA MET A 1 24.26 5.19 -32.74
C MET A 1 23.69 3.98 -31.99
N ALA A 2 24.18 2.74 -32.18
CA ALA A 2 23.75 1.59 -31.36
C ALA A 2 24.16 1.72 -29.87
N THR A 3 25.35 2.27 -29.61
CA THR A 3 25.89 2.55 -28.27
C THR A 3 25.06 3.57 -27.48
N ASP A 4 24.56 4.62 -28.13
CA ASP A 4 23.81 5.70 -27.45
C ASP A 4 22.43 5.22 -27.00
N LYS A 5 21.73 4.47 -27.86
CA LYS A 5 20.42 3.88 -27.52
C LYS A 5 20.54 2.92 -26.33
N LEU A 6 21.57 2.08 -26.35
CA LEU A 6 21.81 1.11 -25.28
C LEU A 6 22.17 1.79 -23.97
N GLN A 7 23.03 2.82 -24.02
CA GLN A 7 23.39 3.61 -22.86
C GLN A 7 22.16 4.29 -22.25
N ILE A 8 21.33 4.95 -23.06
CA ILE A 8 20.08 5.60 -22.62
C ILE A 8 19.16 4.58 -21.94
N LEU A 9 19.00 3.39 -22.53
CA LEU A 9 18.12 2.36 -21.99
C LEU A 9 18.64 1.80 -20.65
N SER A 10 19.95 1.59 -20.54
CA SER A 10 20.60 1.14 -19.30
C SER A 10 20.50 2.20 -18.19
N GLU A 11 20.73 3.47 -18.51
CA GLU A 11 20.59 4.58 -17.57
C GLU A 11 19.13 4.69 -17.08
N HIS A 12 18.17 4.61 -18.00
CA HIS A 12 16.73 4.65 -17.67
C HIS A 12 16.30 3.46 -16.79
N TYR A 13 16.80 2.25 -17.06
CA TYR A 13 16.58 1.09 -16.21
C TYR A 13 17.11 1.33 -14.78
N SER A 14 18.35 1.81 -14.65
CA SER A 14 18.95 2.10 -13.34
C SER A 14 18.16 3.14 -12.56
N GLN A 15 17.77 4.24 -13.21
CA GLN A 15 16.97 5.30 -12.59
C GLN A 15 15.59 4.78 -12.16
N THR A 16 14.95 3.97 -13.00
CA THR A 16 13.65 3.36 -12.69
C THR A 16 13.75 2.43 -11.48
N PHE A 17 14.85 1.68 -11.38
CA PHE A 17 15.11 0.80 -10.24
C PHE A 17 15.31 1.58 -8.93
N ASP A 18 16.11 2.65 -8.94
CA ASP A 18 16.33 3.49 -7.75
C ASP A 18 15.03 4.14 -7.28
N PHE A 19 14.21 4.58 -8.24
CA PHE A 19 12.88 5.11 -7.98
C PHE A 19 11.96 4.04 -7.34
N LEU A 20 11.96 2.81 -7.86
CA LEU A 20 11.21 1.68 -7.28
C LEU A 20 11.66 1.39 -5.83
N GLN A 21 12.96 1.38 -5.56
CA GLN A 21 13.49 1.15 -4.21
C GLN A 21 13.01 2.21 -3.20
N THR A 22 12.90 3.47 -3.64
CA THR A 22 12.37 4.56 -2.82
C THR A 22 10.88 4.33 -2.48
N HIS A 23 10.10 3.83 -3.44
CA HIS A 23 8.70 3.51 -3.23
C HIS A 23 8.48 2.29 -2.33
N LEU A 24 9.35 1.29 -2.39
CA LEU A 24 9.35 0.15 -1.46
C LEU A 24 9.53 0.63 0.00
N LYS A 25 10.53 1.47 0.27
CA LYS A 25 10.76 2.05 1.61
C LYS A 25 9.56 2.86 2.10
N LYS A 26 8.90 3.60 1.20
CA LYS A 26 7.68 4.37 1.52
C LYS A 26 6.52 3.45 1.89
N ARG A 27 6.30 2.38 1.13
CA ARG A 27 5.28 1.36 1.45
C ARG A 27 5.51 0.79 2.84
N ASP A 28 6.73 0.41 3.17
CA ASP A 28 7.05 -0.22 4.46
C ASP A 28 6.81 0.74 5.63
N ARG A 29 7.18 2.01 5.47
CA ARG A 29 6.86 3.05 6.47
C ARG A 29 5.36 3.23 6.65
N LEU A 30 4.60 3.28 5.55
CA LEU A 30 3.14 3.40 5.59
C LEU A 30 2.49 2.18 6.25
N PHE A 31 2.97 0.98 5.95
CA PHE A 31 2.53 -0.26 6.59
C PHE A 31 2.68 -0.19 8.11
N MET A 32 3.84 0.25 8.59
CA MET A 32 4.09 0.42 10.03
C MET A 32 3.15 1.44 10.67
N TRP A 33 2.85 2.55 9.97
CA TRP A 33 1.87 3.53 10.46
C TRP A 33 0.46 2.95 10.55
N VAL A 34 0.00 2.20 9.53
CA VAL A 34 -1.31 1.54 9.61
C VAL A 34 -1.33 0.57 10.78
N LEU A 35 -0.30 -0.27 10.93
CA LEU A 35 -0.23 -1.24 12.02
C LEU A 35 -0.31 -0.56 13.39
N LEU A 36 0.44 0.52 13.60
CA LEU A 36 0.42 1.28 14.84
C LEU A 36 -0.99 1.82 15.14
N ILE A 37 -1.67 2.39 14.14
CA ILE A 37 -3.02 2.92 14.31
C ILE A 37 -4.02 1.79 14.62
N LEU A 38 -3.89 0.64 13.95
CA LEU A 38 -4.73 -0.52 14.22
C LEU A 38 -4.53 -1.07 15.64
N VAL A 39 -3.31 -1.09 16.16
CA VAL A 39 -3.04 -1.46 17.56
C VAL A 39 -3.72 -0.49 18.53
N ILE A 40 -3.65 0.82 18.26
CA ILE A 40 -4.34 1.84 19.06
C ILE A 40 -5.86 1.63 19.02
N MET A 41 -6.43 1.38 17.84
CA MET A 41 -7.86 1.10 17.70
C MET A 41 -8.26 -0.20 18.42
N LEU A 42 -7.46 -1.25 18.32
CA LEU A 42 -7.69 -2.51 19.01
C LEU A 42 -7.72 -2.30 20.53
N PHE A 43 -6.79 -1.50 21.05
CA PHE A 43 -6.75 -1.13 22.46
C PHE A 43 -8.00 -0.34 22.90
N GLN A 44 -8.50 0.57 22.05
CA GLN A 44 -9.76 1.27 22.29
C GLN A 44 -10.99 0.35 22.27
N VAL A 45 -10.96 -0.74 21.49
CA VAL A 45 -12.06 -1.72 21.44
C VAL A 45 -12.13 -2.53 22.73
N TYR A 46 -11.01 -3.06 23.21
CA TYR A 46 -11.00 -3.98 24.35
C TYR A 46 -11.03 -3.28 25.72
N THR A 47 -10.40 -2.11 25.83
CA THR A 47 -10.28 -1.37 27.10
C THR A 47 -10.56 0.11 26.88
N PRO A 48 -11.83 0.48 26.57
CA PRO A 48 -12.19 1.83 26.14
C PRO A 48 -11.91 2.90 27.21
N SER A 49 -12.11 2.59 28.49
CA SER A 49 -11.85 3.50 29.63
C SER A 49 -10.36 3.77 29.81
N GLU A 50 -9.54 2.73 29.79
CA GLU A 50 -8.09 2.80 29.99
C GLU A 50 -7.42 3.49 28.81
N ALA A 51 -7.84 3.15 27.58
CA ALA A 51 -7.37 3.81 26.37
C ALA A 51 -7.69 5.31 26.37
N SER A 52 -8.92 5.64 26.75
CA SER A 52 -9.38 7.01 26.92
C SER A 52 -8.52 7.79 27.93
N ASN A 53 -8.29 7.21 29.11
CA ASN A 53 -7.50 7.83 30.17
C ASN A 53 -6.02 8.01 29.75
N LEU A 54 -5.40 7.02 29.12
CA LEU A 54 -4.01 7.11 28.67
C LEU A 54 -3.83 8.19 27.59
N ILE A 55 -4.75 8.26 26.62
CA ILE A 55 -4.72 9.30 25.58
C ILE A 55 -4.87 10.68 26.21
N ALA A 56 -5.81 10.86 27.15
CA ALA A 56 -5.98 12.11 27.87
C ALA A 56 -4.69 12.53 28.61
N GLN A 57 -4.11 11.63 29.40
CA GLN A 57 -2.87 11.89 30.15
C GLN A 57 -1.68 12.24 29.24
N LEU A 58 -1.55 11.56 28.09
CA LEU A 58 -0.50 11.86 27.12
C LEU A 58 -0.64 13.25 26.51
N ILE A 59 -1.87 13.67 26.22
CA ILE A 59 -2.16 15.01 25.68
C ILE A 59 -1.90 16.07 26.75
N GLU A 60 -2.42 15.89 27.97
CA GLU A 60 -2.21 16.82 29.09
C GLU A 60 -0.72 17.00 29.39
N LYS A 61 0.05 15.91 29.41
CA LYS A 61 1.50 15.96 29.65
C LYS A 61 2.27 16.68 28.53
N LYS A 62 1.85 16.55 27.27
CA LYS A 62 2.55 17.16 26.13
C LYS A 62 2.17 18.61 25.86
N LEU A 63 0.91 18.96 26.12
CA LEU A 63 0.40 20.30 25.85
C LEU A 63 0.39 21.20 27.09
N GLU A 64 0.59 20.66 28.29
CA GLU A 64 0.53 21.38 29.58
C GLU A 64 -0.83 22.08 29.81
N ILE A 65 -1.88 21.67 29.09
CA ILE A 65 -3.23 22.21 29.22
C ILE A 65 -4.14 21.13 29.80
N LYS A 66 -4.90 21.47 30.85
CA LYS A 66 -6.01 20.65 31.35
C LYS A 66 -7.21 20.83 30.44
N ILE A 67 -7.33 20.02 29.40
CA ILE A 67 -8.45 20.12 28.45
C ILE A 67 -9.47 19.02 28.75
N GLN A 68 -10.72 19.41 29.00
CA GLN A 68 -11.87 18.51 28.98
C GLN A 68 -12.28 18.21 27.53
N PHE A 69 -11.43 17.50 26.78
CA PHE A 69 -11.79 17.07 25.43
C PHE A 69 -12.81 15.94 25.48
N ASN A 70 -13.82 15.99 24.60
CA ASN A 70 -14.60 14.80 24.31
C ASN A 70 -13.68 13.79 23.60
N LEU A 71 -13.31 12.71 24.28
CA LEU A 71 -12.41 11.69 23.74
C LEU A 71 -12.98 11.02 22.47
N PHE A 72 -14.29 11.09 22.26
CA PHE A 72 -14.90 10.63 21.02
C PHE A 72 -14.43 11.43 19.79
N TYR A 73 -14.16 12.73 19.94
CA TYR A 73 -13.56 13.54 18.88
C TYR A 73 -12.17 13.02 18.50
N ILE A 74 -11.35 12.66 19.49
CA ILE A 74 -10.01 12.11 19.24
C ILE A 74 -10.11 10.75 18.53
N GLN A 75 -11.09 9.91 18.89
CA GLN A 75 -11.37 8.67 18.17
C GLN A 75 -11.73 8.93 16.70
N SER A 76 -12.55 9.94 16.41
CA SER A 76 -12.86 10.34 15.03
C SER A 76 -11.65 10.87 14.25
N VAL A 77 -10.74 11.58 14.93
CA VAL A 77 -9.46 12.00 14.31
C VAL A 77 -8.60 10.77 13.97
N ILE A 78 -8.54 9.76 14.84
CA ILE A 78 -7.82 8.51 14.57
C ILE A 78 -8.42 7.79 13.35
N TRP A 79 -9.75 7.73 13.22
CA TRP A 79 -10.42 7.21 12.00
C TRP A 79 -9.97 7.95 10.74
N PHE A 80 -9.96 9.28 10.78
CA PHE A 80 -9.59 10.08 9.62
C PHE A 80 -8.12 9.89 9.23
N VAL A 81 -7.23 9.84 10.23
CA VAL A 81 -5.81 9.53 10.01
C VAL A 81 -5.63 8.12 9.44
N LEU A 82 -6.37 7.12 9.95
CA LEU A 82 -6.33 5.76 9.40
C LEU A 82 -6.69 5.76 7.91
N LEU A 83 -7.79 6.41 7.52
CA LEU A 83 -8.21 6.51 6.13
C LEU A 83 -7.10 7.09 5.25
N ALA A 84 -6.51 8.21 5.66
CA ALA A 84 -5.46 8.89 4.90
C ALA A 84 -4.24 7.97 4.70
N VAL A 85 -3.79 7.28 5.75
CA VAL A 85 -2.63 6.39 5.68
C VAL A 85 -2.95 5.13 4.87
N VAL A 86 -4.13 4.53 5.03
CA VAL A 86 -4.57 3.35 4.27
C VAL A 86 -4.65 3.64 2.78
N ILE A 87 -5.24 4.77 2.37
CA ILE A 87 -5.29 5.18 0.96
C ILE A 87 -3.86 5.31 0.41
N LYS A 88 -2.97 5.99 1.13
CA LYS A 88 -1.57 6.16 0.69
C LYS A 88 -0.82 4.83 0.63
N TYR A 89 -1.09 3.91 1.55
CA TYR A 89 -0.52 2.58 1.54
C TYR A 89 -0.97 1.81 0.29
N PHE A 90 -2.28 1.70 0.03
CA PHE A 90 -2.80 1.00 -1.15
C PHE A 90 -2.30 1.59 -2.45
N GLN A 91 -2.28 2.92 -2.58
CA GLN A 91 -1.68 3.61 -3.73
C GLN A 91 -0.21 3.22 -3.93
N SER A 92 0.56 3.14 -2.84
CA SER A 92 1.98 2.77 -2.91
C SER A 92 2.16 1.32 -3.37
N VAL A 93 1.34 0.39 -2.87
CA VAL A 93 1.43 -1.03 -3.27
C VAL A 93 1.08 -1.21 -4.75
N ILE A 94 -0.07 -0.69 -5.19
CA ILE A 94 -0.48 -0.79 -6.61
C ILE A 94 0.55 -0.15 -7.54
N PHE A 95 1.16 0.96 -7.10
CA PHE A 95 2.21 1.62 -7.85
C PHE A 95 3.43 0.72 -8.03
N ILE A 96 3.91 0.08 -6.96
CA ILE A 96 5.05 -0.85 -6.99
C ILE A 96 4.78 -2.00 -7.95
N GLU A 97 3.60 -2.63 -7.89
CA GLU A 97 3.23 -3.71 -8.81
C GLU A 97 3.29 -3.28 -10.28
N ARG A 98 2.78 -2.08 -10.59
CA ARG A 98 2.87 -1.53 -11.96
C ARG A 98 4.31 -1.27 -12.39
N GLN A 99 5.16 -0.80 -11.49
CA GLN A 99 6.57 -0.57 -11.80
C GLN A 99 7.33 -1.87 -12.06
N TYR A 100 7.03 -2.97 -11.35
CA TYR A 100 7.62 -4.27 -11.66
C TYR A 100 7.28 -4.74 -13.08
N SER A 101 6.01 -4.59 -13.50
CA SER A 101 5.62 -4.93 -14.87
C SER A 101 6.35 -4.08 -15.92
N TYR A 102 6.58 -2.80 -15.62
CA TYR A 102 7.33 -1.91 -16.50
C TYR A 102 8.83 -2.26 -16.54
N LEU A 103 9.43 -2.55 -15.38
CA LEU A 103 10.81 -2.96 -15.26
C LEU A 103 11.08 -4.23 -16.08
N HIS A 104 10.15 -5.20 -16.03
CA HIS A 104 10.25 -6.41 -16.85
C HIS A 104 10.26 -6.10 -18.35
N SER A 105 9.42 -5.17 -18.81
CA SER A 105 9.44 -4.73 -20.22
C SER A 105 10.74 -4.02 -20.63
N LEU A 106 11.38 -3.30 -19.71
CA LEU A 106 12.71 -2.71 -19.95
C LEU A 106 13.80 -3.78 -20.02
N GLU A 107 13.75 -4.80 -19.17
CA GLU A 107 14.68 -5.92 -19.21
C GLU A 107 14.54 -6.71 -20.52
N ASP A 108 13.32 -6.92 -21.01
CA ASP A 108 13.08 -7.57 -22.31
C ASP A 108 13.69 -6.75 -23.47
N LEU A 109 13.53 -5.42 -23.45
CA LEU A 109 14.13 -4.52 -24.44
C LEU A 109 15.67 -4.54 -24.37
N LEU A 110 16.25 -4.48 -23.16
CA LEU A 110 17.70 -4.55 -22.95
C LEU A 110 18.28 -5.89 -23.40
N SER A 111 17.60 -6.98 -23.06
CA SER A 111 18.02 -8.34 -23.43
C SER A 111 17.97 -8.56 -24.94
N SER A 112 17.09 -7.85 -25.68
CA SER A 112 17.04 -7.96 -27.13
C SER A 112 18.24 -7.36 -27.86
N GLU A 113 19.01 -6.51 -27.18
CA GLU A 113 20.21 -5.85 -27.72
C GLU A 113 21.51 -6.60 -27.33
N TYR A 114 21.41 -7.72 -26.60
CA TYR A 114 22.54 -8.59 -26.21
C TYR A 114 22.25 -10.05 -26.57
N GLU A 115 23.26 -10.79 -27.05
CA GLU A 115 23.13 -12.24 -27.31
C GLU A 115 23.15 -13.09 -26.02
N GLU A 116 23.61 -12.51 -24.90
CA GLU A 116 23.71 -13.16 -23.58
C GLU A 116 22.65 -12.67 -22.59
N THR A 117 22.50 -13.37 -21.46
CA THR A 117 21.58 -13.03 -20.35
C THR A 117 22.06 -11.81 -19.55
N ALA A 118 22.36 -10.70 -20.22
CA ALA A 118 22.57 -9.42 -19.55
C ALA A 118 21.21 -8.88 -19.06
N PHE A 119 21.17 -8.22 -17.89
CA PHE A 119 19.98 -7.54 -17.33
C PHE A 119 18.79 -8.44 -16.92
N ILE A 120 19.05 -9.60 -16.31
CA ILE A 120 18.01 -10.50 -15.76
C ILE A 120 17.80 -10.39 -14.24
N ARG A 121 18.32 -9.34 -13.60
CA ARG A 121 18.44 -9.24 -12.13
C ARG A 121 17.08 -9.30 -11.41
N GLU A 122 16.09 -8.55 -11.86
CA GLU A 122 14.79 -8.41 -11.18
C GLU A 122 13.66 -9.19 -11.88
N GLY A 123 13.83 -9.57 -13.15
CA GLY A 123 12.88 -10.38 -13.92
C GLY A 123 13.17 -11.89 -13.82
N LYS A 124 13.78 -12.46 -14.86
CA LYS A 124 13.94 -13.93 -15.00
C LYS A 124 14.74 -14.57 -13.85
N SER A 125 15.81 -13.93 -13.37
CA SER A 125 16.62 -14.50 -12.27
C SER A 125 15.84 -14.53 -10.95
N TYR A 126 15.13 -13.45 -10.65
CA TYR A 126 14.29 -13.32 -9.46
C TYR A 126 13.09 -14.27 -9.47
N LEU A 127 12.43 -14.45 -10.61
CA LEU A 127 11.31 -15.38 -10.78
C LEU A 127 11.74 -16.86 -10.74
N ASN A 128 12.90 -17.21 -11.31
CA ASN A 128 13.36 -18.59 -11.37
C ASN A 128 13.85 -19.14 -10.02
N HIS A 129 14.30 -18.27 -9.11
CA HIS A 129 14.74 -18.64 -7.76
C HIS A 129 13.95 -17.92 -6.68
N TYR A 130 12.66 -17.69 -6.89
CA TYR A 130 11.84 -16.91 -5.98
C TYR A 130 11.86 -17.53 -4.57
N PRO A 131 12.49 -16.88 -3.58
CA PRO A 131 12.63 -17.43 -2.24
C PRO A 131 11.26 -17.69 -1.60
N VAL A 132 11.10 -18.81 -0.91
CA VAL A 132 9.84 -19.19 -0.22
C VAL A 132 9.35 -18.08 0.72
N PHE A 133 10.29 -17.37 1.36
CA PHE A 133 9.99 -16.23 2.23
C PHE A 133 9.28 -15.08 1.50
N LEU A 134 9.62 -14.83 0.24
CA LEU A 134 8.98 -13.77 -0.54
C LEU A 134 7.54 -14.14 -0.93
N ASN A 135 7.23 -15.44 -1.14
CA ASN A 135 5.86 -15.90 -1.33
C ASN A 135 5.02 -15.71 -0.06
N TRP A 136 5.61 -16.01 1.09
CA TRP A 136 5.00 -15.74 2.38
C TRP A 136 4.76 -14.23 2.59
N ALA A 137 5.75 -13.39 2.29
CA ALA A 137 5.60 -11.94 2.37
C ALA A 137 4.49 -11.42 1.44
N SER A 138 4.42 -11.93 0.21
CA SER A 138 3.35 -11.58 -0.74
C SER A 138 1.96 -11.91 -0.18
N PHE A 139 1.78 -13.11 0.38
CA PHE A 139 0.53 -13.50 1.06
C PHE A 139 0.19 -12.56 2.23
N LEU A 140 1.19 -12.20 3.06
CA LEU A 140 0.99 -11.30 4.19
C LEU A 140 0.45 -9.94 3.75
N TYR A 141 1.02 -9.35 2.69
CA TYR A 141 0.63 -8.02 2.23
C TYR A 141 -0.66 -8.00 1.40
N THR A 142 -0.90 -9.03 0.58
CA THR A 142 -2.01 -9.03 -0.38
C THR A 142 -3.31 -9.59 0.18
N ILE A 143 -3.25 -10.43 1.21
CA ILE A 143 -4.42 -11.11 1.77
C ILE A 143 -4.52 -10.89 3.28
N LEU A 144 -3.49 -11.25 4.06
CA LEU A 144 -3.61 -11.22 5.52
C LEU A 144 -3.81 -9.80 6.05
N PHE A 145 -3.01 -8.84 5.59
CA PHE A 145 -3.10 -7.47 6.06
C PHE A 145 -4.45 -6.80 5.74
N PRO A 146 -4.98 -6.89 4.50
CA PRO A 146 -6.35 -6.49 4.18
C PRO A 146 -7.40 -7.09 5.11
N ALA A 147 -7.27 -8.38 5.45
CA ALA A 147 -8.18 -9.06 6.35
C ALA A 147 -8.10 -8.51 7.79
N ILE A 148 -6.88 -8.29 8.31
CA ILE A 148 -6.68 -7.69 9.64
C ILE A 148 -7.29 -6.28 9.69
N LEU A 149 -7.04 -5.45 8.67
CA LEU A 149 -7.62 -4.12 8.57
C LEU A 149 -9.15 -4.17 8.60
N ALA A 150 -9.76 -5.08 7.82
CA ALA A 150 -11.21 -5.26 7.80
C ALA A 150 -11.75 -5.69 9.18
N VAL A 151 -11.16 -6.72 9.80
CA VAL A 151 -11.61 -7.23 11.09
C VAL A 151 -11.55 -6.14 12.16
N ILE A 152 -10.42 -5.44 12.29
CA ILE A 152 -10.25 -4.42 13.34
C ILE A 152 -11.18 -3.23 13.12
N THR A 153 -11.34 -2.76 11.87
CA THR A 153 -12.23 -1.62 11.58
C THR A 153 -13.70 -1.99 11.77
N ILE A 154 -14.11 -3.21 11.42
CA ILE A 154 -15.46 -3.73 11.72
C ILE A 154 -15.67 -3.82 13.24
N SER A 155 -14.73 -4.41 13.98
CA SER A 155 -14.83 -4.47 15.44
C SER A 155 -14.91 -3.08 16.07
N LYS A 156 -14.14 -2.11 15.55
CA LYS A 156 -14.15 -0.73 16.05
C LYS A 156 -15.49 -0.05 15.82
N ILE A 157 -16.05 -0.11 14.61
CA ILE A 157 -17.32 0.56 14.32
C ILE A 157 -18.48 -0.06 15.11
N VAL A 158 -18.47 -1.39 15.32
CA VAL A 158 -19.43 -2.08 16.17
C VAL A 158 -19.29 -1.62 17.63
N SER A 159 -18.06 -1.52 18.16
CA SER A 159 -17.83 -1.04 19.52
C SER A 159 -18.32 0.39 19.74
N GLU A 160 -18.15 1.28 18.75
CA GLU A 160 -18.61 2.67 18.84
C GLU A 160 -20.13 2.76 18.79
N TYR A 161 -20.78 1.93 17.97
CA TYR A 161 -22.23 1.87 17.93
C TYR A 161 -22.86 1.37 19.24
N ILE A 162 -22.17 0.48 19.96
CA ILE A 162 -22.61 0.00 21.28
C ILE A 162 -22.38 1.08 22.35
N GLN A 163 -21.26 1.80 22.26
CA GLN A 163 -20.84 2.77 23.28
C GLN A 163 -21.54 4.13 23.16
N TYR A 164 -21.87 4.56 21.95
CA TYR A 164 -22.43 5.88 21.66
C TYR A 164 -23.82 5.77 21.01
N SER A 165 -24.66 6.80 21.20
CA SER A 165 -25.99 6.85 20.58
C SER A 165 -25.91 7.12 19.08
N PHE A 166 -26.87 6.58 18.33
CA PHE A 166 -27.00 6.80 16.88
C PHE A 166 -27.24 8.27 16.49
N ASN A 167 -27.70 9.10 17.42
CA ASN A 167 -27.93 10.53 17.18
C ASN A 167 -26.65 11.36 17.24
N GLU A 168 -25.52 10.77 17.67
CA GLU A 168 -24.24 11.47 17.73
C GLU A 168 -23.65 11.67 16.32
N VAL A 169 -23.44 12.93 15.93
CA VAL A 169 -22.94 13.30 14.59
C VAL A 169 -21.58 12.64 14.28
N LEU A 170 -20.73 12.48 15.30
CA LEU A 170 -19.41 11.86 15.15
C LEU A 170 -19.48 10.35 14.83
N VAL A 171 -20.54 9.64 15.23
CA VAL A 171 -20.76 8.23 14.84
C VAL A 171 -20.96 8.15 13.33
N TRP A 172 -21.80 9.01 12.77
CA TRP A 172 -22.03 9.06 11.33
C TRP A 172 -20.80 9.45 10.53
N PHE A 173 -19.99 10.36 11.06
CA PHE A 173 -18.70 10.71 10.48
C PHE A 173 -17.77 9.47 10.42
N ASN A 174 -17.67 8.71 11.51
CA ASN A 174 -16.86 7.49 11.55
C ASN A 174 -17.40 6.39 10.63
N ILE A 175 -18.74 6.22 10.54
CA ILE A 175 -19.38 5.30 9.59
C ILE A 175 -19.02 5.67 8.15
N SER A 176 -19.08 6.95 7.79
CA SER A 176 -18.69 7.43 6.46
C SER A 176 -17.24 7.07 6.15
N ILE A 177 -16.31 7.34 7.09
CA ILE A 177 -14.90 6.96 6.95
C ILE A 177 -14.73 5.45 6.80
N PHE A 178 -15.43 4.66 7.62
CA PHE A 178 -15.40 3.21 7.54
C PHE A 178 -15.83 2.71 6.15
N ILE A 179 -16.91 3.25 5.58
CA ILE A 179 -17.36 2.93 4.23
C ILE A 179 -16.27 3.25 3.20
N PHE A 180 -15.62 4.41 3.29
CA PHE A 180 -14.50 4.76 2.40
C PHE A 180 -13.32 3.78 2.53
N ILE A 181 -13.01 3.31 3.74
CA ILE A 181 -11.97 2.29 3.95
C ILE A 181 -12.37 0.97 3.27
N ILE A 182 -13.61 0.50 3.43
CA ILE A 182 -14.09 -0.74 2.83
C ILE A 182 -14.11 -0.65 1.29
N ILE A 183 -14.56 0.47 0.72
CA ILE A 183 -14.49 0.70 -0.73
C ILE A 183 -13.03 0.68 -1.21
N SER A 184 -12.14 1.38 -0.49
CA SER A 184 -10.72 1.41 -0.83
C SER A 184 -10.08 0.02 -0.76
N LEU A 185 -10.48 -0.79 0.22
CA LEU A 185 -10.05 -2.17 0.39
C LEU A 185 -10.50 -3.04 -0.80
N GLY A 186 -11.77 -2.93 -1.20
CA GLY A 186 -12.30 -3.65 -2.37
C GLY A 186 -11.57 -3.28 -3.67
N LEU A 187 -11.32 -1.98 -3.89
CA LEU A 187 -10.54 -1.50 -5.03
C LEU A 187 -9.09 -1.98 -4.99
N TYR A 188 -8.48 -2.01 -3.82
CA TYR A 188 -7.13 -2.54 -3.62
C TYR A 188 -7.05 -4.03 -3.97
N LEU A 189 -7.95 -4.85 -3.44
CA LEU A 189 -8.00 -6.28 -3.72
C LEU A 189 -8.24 -6.54 -5.21
N TYR A 190 -9.15 -5.77 -5.83
CA TYR A 190 -9.36 -5.82 -7.27
C TYR A 190 -8.08 -5.45 -8.04
N GLY A 191 -7.37 -4.38 -7.64
CA GLY A 191 -6.17 -3.91 -8.31
C GLY A 191 -4.99 -4.90 -8.26
N ILE A 192 -4.82 -5.61 -7.14
CA ILE A 192 -3.78 -6.63 -6.97
C ILE A 192 -4.09 -7.91 -7.76
N HIS A 193 -5.34 -8.38 -7.73
CA HIS A 193 -5.70 -9.68 -8.31
C HIS A 193 -6.15 -9.59 -9.78
N SER A 194 -6.48 -8.40 -10.26
CA SER A 194 -6.74 -8.19 -11.68
C SER A 194 -5.42 -8.17 -12.43
N LYS A 195 -5.10 -9.27 -13.13
CA LYS A 195 -3.91 -9.35 -13.98
C LYS A 195 -3.87 -8.14 -14.93
N PRO A 196 -2.77 -7.36 -14.97
CA PRO A 196 -2.64 -6.33 -15.98
C PRO A 196 -2.74 -6.98 -17.35
N LYS A 197 -3.61 -6.46 -18.23
CA LYS A 197 -3.63 -6.86 -19.64
C LYS A 197 -2.27 -6.53 -20.23
N THR A 198 -1.41 -7.54 -20.38
CA THR A 198 -0.08 -7.42 -20.97
C THR A 198 -0.16 -6.68 -22.30
N HIS A 199 0.44 -5.50 -22.37
CA HIS A 199 0.55 -4.67 -23.59
C HIS A 199 1.58 -5.25 -24.61
N ASN A 200 1.97 -6.52 -24.44
CA ASN A 200 2.99 -7.20 -25.25
C ASN A 200 2.57 -7.50 -26.69
N LYS A 201 1.29 -7.33 -27.07
CA LYS A 201 0.87 -7.59 -28.45
C LYS A 201 1.13 -6.43 -29.42
N THR A 202 1.29 -5.20 -28.95
CA THR A 202 1.44 -4.04 -29.84
C THR A 202 2.91 -3.77 -30.19
N ILE A 203 3.81 -3.86 -29.20
CA ILE A 203 5.24 -3.53 -29.41
C ILE A 203 5.94 -4.60 -30.26
N SER A 204 5.57 -5.89 -30.10
CA SER A 204 6.12 -6.97 -30.94
C SER A 204 5.64 -6.89 -32.40
N ALA A 205 4.48 -6.28 -32.67
CA ALA A 205 3.97 -6.10 -34.04
C ALA A 205 4.67 -4.93 -34.75
N ASP A 206 4.86 -3.81 -34.04
CA ASP A 206 5.56 -2.64 -34.58
C ASP A 206 7.07 -2.87 -34.76
N ALA A 207 7.72 -3.60 -33.85
CA ALA A 207 9.13 -3.96 -33.99
C ALA A 207 9.39 -4.92 -35.15
N LYS A 208 8.44 -5.82 -35.44
CA LYS A 208 8.54 -6.77 -36.54
C LYS A 208 8.26 -6.14 -37.91
N ASN A 209 7.38 -5.12 -37.97
CA ASN A 209 7.15 -4.35 -39.20
C ASN A 209 8.31 -3.41 -39.53
N ARG A 210 8.97 -2.80 -38.53
CA ARG A 210 10.14 -1.92 -38.77
C ARG A 210 11.44 -2.65 -39.15
N ALA A 211 11.49 -3.98 -39.00
CA ALA A 211 12.61 -4.80 -39.44
C ALA A 211 12.35 -5.49 -40.81
N ALA A 212 11.16 -5.27 -41.38
CA ALA A 212 10.74 -5.84 -42.67
C ALA A 212 10.70 -4.79 -43.81
N ASP A 213 10.96 -3.52 -43.48
CA ASP A 213 11.16 -2.39 -44.40
C ASP A 213 12.63 -1.96 -44.42
#